data_AF-A0A117MFT6-F1
#
_entry.id   AF-A0A117MFT6-F1
#
_cell.length_a   1.000
_cell.length_b   1.000
_cell.length_c   1.000
_cell.angle_alpha   90.00
_cell.angle_beta   90.00
_cell.angle_gamma   90.00
#
_symmetry.space_group_name_H-M   'P 1'
#
loop_
_entity.id
_entity.type
_entity.pdbx_description
1 polymer ?
#
loop_
_entity_poly.entity_id
_entity_poly.type
_entity_poly.pdbx_seq_one_letter_code
_entity_poly.pdbx_strand_id
1 'polypeptide(L)'
;MMTSAHDHGTCLYGARYISGLLKAFSAEIEGVRAADDIESVHRMRVASRRIRAALPLFKDCFSGKEYRFWNKEVRTITRALGAARDADVQIEFLLSIIGNVGERDSATRNGAELPQEITVAAEPATRDLLLGLKCLLLRLQQRRASLQPDVIAGIDRLESTGVVGVMEDTLAGYLEREEFRNTDVRSPAAYVHAFSHITQQIDEVFRFEPFIAMPDRTGEHHAMRIAVKRLRYTMEVFRDLYDCGIKEPLTPVKHLQDVLGELHDCDVWLGCLPEFLDSEKERQQEYFGHLEFFRIVEPGIRYLIDDRNRRRQELHALLVRTWTEQNEERLWESLRETISTPLLGRKQDTPAAVALIGDVRGNHPALAAVLNDARARGATLILNAGDSIGYGSSQNEVVRMLKTENIISVIGNLDRDVVGVKRVQKTSKNRKRHRTLLRVRRGLSRKSRRYLRTLPETVRLTLFGKRLLLTHGGPSSITDNISERALDQRLKHLAAEAEADIIVTGHSRRPFATEVDGVWFVNTGSAGKPGDGDSRAGYALLRQDPFAIEHIPVAYDEAPQEMHGEEDCEPDAIKGHKITEPTAQQIDRTTEAQQSNVEQHK
;
A
#
# COMPACT_ATOMS: atom_id res chain seq x y z
N MET A 1 31.61 -16.47 2.01
CA MET A 1 31.74 -15.02 2.31
C MET A 1 30.71 -14.26 1.47
N MET A 2 29.54 -13.97 2.04
CA MET A 2 28.52 -13.13 1.40
C MET A 2 28.81 -11.67 1.75
N THR A 3 29.48 -10.95 0.85
CA THR A 3 29.46 -9.49 0.82
C THR A 3 28.05 -9.05 0.41
N SER A 4 27.21 -8.56 1.32
CA SER A 4 25.91 -8.02 0.91
C SER A 4 25.60 -6.70 1.60
N ALA A 5 25.40 -5.69 0.76
CA ALA A 5 24.89 -4.34 1.00
C ALA A 5 23.47 -4.31 1.64
N HIS A 6 23.27 -5.02 2.75
CA HIS A 6 22.00 -5.14 3.45
C HIS A 6 22.18 -4.75 4.91
N ASP A 7 21.28 -3.93 5.43
CA ASP A 7 21.33 -3.52 6.82
C ASP A 7 21.10 -4.73 7.75
N HIS A 8 22.12 -5.02 8.55
CA HIS A 8 22.14 -6.15 9.47
C HIS A 8 20.98 -6.10 10.47
N GLY A 9 20.63 -4.91 10.98
CA GLY A 9 19.54 -4.71 11.93
C GLY A 9 18.16 -5.07 11.36
N THR A 10 17.87 -4.60 10.15
CA THR A 10 16.63 -4.91 9.42
C THR A 10 16.49 -6.41 9.18
N CYS A 11 17.58 -7.07 8.77
CA CYS A 11 17.55 -8.49 8.49
C CYS A 11 17.48 -9.34 9.76
N LEU A 12 18.13 -8.92 10.86
CA LEU A 12 17.98 -9.55 12.17
C LEU A 12 16.53 -9.46 12.67
N TYR A 13 15.90 -8.29 12.53
CA TYR A 13 14.50 -8.10 12.88
C TYR A 13 13.59 -9.05 12.10
N GLY A 14 13.74 -9.09 10.78
CA GLY A 14 12.97 -9.99 9.92
C GLY A 14 13.17 -11.46 10.25
N ALA A 15 14.41 -11.89 10.50
CA ALA A 15 14.72 -13.28 10.85
C ALA A 15 14.07 -13.70 12.17
N ARG A 16 14.12 -12.85 13.22
CA ARG A 16 13.46 -13.09 14.51
C ARG A 16 11.94 -13.23 14.33
N TYR A 17 11.33 -12.32 13.59
CA TYR A 17 9.88 -12.33 13.35
C TYR A 17 9.43 -13.58 12.59
N ILE A 18 10.11 -13.91 11.48
CA ILE A 18 9.76 -15.07 10.66
C ILE A 18 10.00 -16.38 11.42
N SER A 19 11.06 -16.49 12.21
CA SER A 19 11.33 -17.67 13.04
C SER A 19 10.21 -17.93 14.04
N GLY A 20 9.70 -16.89 14.71
CA GLY A 20 8.56 -17.03 15.63
C GLY A 20 7.28 -17.53 14.93
N LEU A 21 7.01 -17.02 13.72
CA LEU A 21 5.87 -17.50 12.92
C LEU A 21 6.05 -18.94 12.43
N LEU A 22 7.27 -19.33 12.09
CA LEU A 22 7.58 -20.66 11.61
C LEU A 22 7.38 -21.70 12.73
N LYS A 23 7.81 -21.39 13.96
CA LYS A 23 7.53 -22.23 15.14
C LYS A 23 6.02 -22.45 15.34
N ALA A 24 5.23 -21.38 15.26
CA ALA A 24 3.77 -21.46 15.38
C ALA A 24 3.13 -22.24 14.22
N PHE A 25 3.72 -22.16 13.02
CA PHE A 25 3.27 -22.92 11.85
C PHE A 25 3.57 -24.42 11.99
N SER A 26 4.80 -24.77 12.40
CA SER A 26 5.25 -26.17 12.54
C SER A 26 4.49 -26.92 13.63
N ALA A 27 4.12 -26.23 14.72
CA ALA A 27 3.38 -26.82 15.85
C ALA A 27 1.99 -27.37 15.47
N GLU A 28 1.38 -26.91 14.37
CA GLU A 28 0.04 -27.32 13.96
C GLU A 28 0.03 -28.44 12.90
N ILE A 29 1.21 -28.88 12.40
CA ILE A 29 1.29 -29.86 11.30
C ILE A 29 0.60 -31.17 11.67
N GLU A 30 0.90 -31.72 12.85
CA GLU A 30 0.30 -32.98 13.31
C GLU A 30 -1.21 -32.86 13.50
N GLY A 31 -1.68 -31.76 14.11
CA GLY A 31 -3.11 -31.52 14.33
C GLY A 31 -3.91 -31.38 13.03
N VAL A 32 -3.34 -30.72 12.02
CA VAL A 32 -3.99 -30.63 10.69
C VAL A 32 -4.05 -31.98 9.98
N ARG A 33 -3.01 -32.82 10.14
CA ARG A 33 -2.98 -34.17 9.54
C ARG A 33 -4.02 -35.09 10.19
N ALA A 34 -4.13 -35.05 11.51
CA ALA A 34 -5.11 -35.85 12.25
C ALA A 34 -6.56 -35.45 11.91
N ALA A 35 -6.77 -34.18 11.56
CA ALA A 35 -8.09 -33.60 11.27
C ALA A 35 -9.06 -33.67 12.46
N ASP A 36 -8.53 -33.78 13.68
CA ASP A 36 -9.30 -33.89 14.93
C ASP A 36 -9.92 -32.54 15.35
N ASP A 37 -9.26 -31.42 15.02
CA ASP A 37 -9.66 -30.07 15.42
C ASP A 37 -9.62 -29.10 14.23
N ILE A 38 -10.77 -28.47 13.93
CA ILE A 38 -10.90 -27.44 12.89
C ILE A 38 -10.02 -26.22 13.22
N GLU A 39 -9.73 -25.97 14.50
CA GLU A 39 -8.89 -24.85 14.91
C GLU A 39 -7.41 -25.06 14.58
N SER A 40 -6.92 -26.29 14.45
CA SER A 40 -5.55 -26.52 13.93
C SER A 40 -5.41 -26.03 12.48
N VAL A 41 -6.41 -26.27 11.62
CA VAL A 41 -6.43 -25.72 10.25
C VAL A 41 -6.46 -24.19 10.30
N HIS A 42 -7.23 -23.61 11.22
CA HIS A 42 -7.30 -22.16 11.39
C HIS A 42 -5.94 -21.56 11.80
N ARG A 43 -5.33 -22.07 12.88
CA ARG A 43 -4.06 -21.57 13.44
C ARG A 43 -2.92 -21.71 12.44
N MET A 44 -2.78 -22.86 11.78
CA MET A 44 -1.76 -23.10 10.75
C MET A 44 -1.91 -22.12 9.58
N ARG A 45 -3.15 -21.91 9.11
CA ARG A 45 -3.45 -20.98 8.01
C ARG A 45 -3.15 -19.52 8.40
N VAL A 46 -3.42 -19.13 9.65
CA VAL A 46 -3.08 -17.79 10.15
C VAL A 46 -1.57 -17.60 10.14
N ALA A 47 -0.80 -18.55 10.69
CA ALA A 47 0.66 -18.51 10.69
C ALA A 47 1.21 -18.44 9.25
N SER A 48 0.72 -19.30 8.35
CA SER A 48 1.17 -19.35 6.95
C SER A 48 0.87 -18.04 6.19
N ARG A 49 -0.29 -17.41 6.43
CA ARG A 49 -0.64 -16.10 5.87
C ARG A 49 0.29 -14.99 6.38
N ARG A 50 0.64 -15.00 7.67
CA ARG A 50 1.58 -14.03 8.26
C ARG A 50 3.00 -14.22 7.70
N ILE A 51 3.46 -15.47 7.51
CA ILE A 51 4.74 -15.75 6.85
C ILE A 51 4.73 -15.18 5.41
N ARG A 52 3.65 -15.38 4.66
CA ARG A 52 3.51 -14.83 3.31
C ARG A 52 3.45 -13.31 3.25
N ALA A 53 2.99 -12.64 4.31
CA ALA A 53 3.02 -11.20 4.43
C ALA A 53 4.41 -10.69 4.80
N ALA A 54 5.13 -11.40 5.68
CA ALA A 54 6.46 -11.01 6.16
C ALA A 54 7.58 -11.28 5.13
N LEU A 55 7.58 -12.44 4.47
CA LEU A 55 8.65 -12.83 3.54
C LEU A 55 8.97 -11.77 2.47
N PRO A 56 7.98 -11.15 1.79
CA PRO A 56 8.25 -10.11 0.80
C PRO A 56 8.88 -8.83 1.37
N LEU A 57 8.63 -8.51 2.64
CA LEU A 57 9.19 -7.34 3.32
C LEU A 57 10.70 -7.51 3.58
N PHE A 58 11.15 -8.75 3.79
CA PHE A 58 12.56 -9.08 4.06
C PHE A 58 13.22 -9.84 2.91
N LYS A 59 12.65 -9.80 1.70
CA LYS A 59 13.15 -10.58 0.55
C LYS A 59 14.61 -10.31 0.20
N ASP A 60 15.11 -9.11 0.51
CA ASP A 60 16.48 -8.70 0.21
C ASP A 60 17.49 -9.23 1.26
N CYS A 61 17.02 -9.74 2.41
CA CYS A 61 17.85 -10.39 3.42
C CYS A 61 18.21 -11.83 3.07
N PHE A 62 17.54 -12.42 2.07
CA PHE A 62 17.71 -13.80 1.65
C PHE A 62 18.22 -13.87 0.22
N SER A 63 18.85 -14.98 -0.16
CA SER A 63 19.18 -15.16 -1.57
C SER A 63 17.89 -15.24 -2.40
N GLY A 64 17.96 -14.76 -3.64
CA GLY A 64 16.81 -14.81 -4.52
C GLY A 64 16.33 -16.25 -4.82
N LYS A 65 17.17 -17.27 -4.63
CA LYS A 65 16.80 -18.69 -4.79
C LYS A 65 15.99 -19.16 -3.58
N GLU A 66 16.51 -18.94 -2.36
CA GLU A 66 15.83 -19.28 -1.10
C GLU A 66 14.45 -18.62 -1.02
N TYR A 67 14.39 -17.28 -1.18
CA TYR A 67 13.13 -16.54 -1.12
C TYR A 67 12.07 -17.10 -2.08
N ARG A 68 12.46 -17.43 -3.33
CA ARG A 68 11.51 -17.97 -4.33
C ARG A 68 11.03 -19.36 -3.95
N PHE A 69 11.92 -20.20 -3.43
CA PHE A 69 11.58 -21.54 -2.98
C PHE A 69 10.61 -21.47 -1.78
N TRP A 70 10.99 -20.77 -0.71
CA TRP A 70 10.16 -20.62 0.50
C TRP A 70 8.79 -20.02 0.18
N ASN A 71 8.75 -18.92 -0.57
CA ASN A 71 7.50 -18.27 -0.93
C ASN A 71 6.60 -19.16 -1.80
N LYS A 72 7.17 -20.04 -2.65
CA LYS A 72 6.39 -20.97 -3.47
C LYS A 72 5.74 -22.04 -2.58
N GLU A 73 6.51 -22.68 -1.71
CA GLU A 73 6.00 -23.78 -0.89
C GLU A 73 5.00 -23.29 0.16
N VAL A 74 5.30 -22.20 0.87
CA VAL A 74 4.36 -21.58 1.83
C VAL A 74 3.07 -21.12 1.10
N ARG A 75 3.17 -20.61 -0.15
CA ARG A 75 1.99 -20.26 -0.94
C ARG A 75 1.13 -21.47 -1.30
N THR A 76 1.74 -22.60 -1.65
CA THR A 76 1.00 -23.83 -1.98
C THR A 76 0.16 -24.27 -0.78
N ILE A 77 0.77 -24.47 0.39
CA ILE A 77 0.04 -24.92 1.58
C ILE A 77 -1.02 -23.90 2.02
N THR A 78 -0.71 -22.60 1.97
CA THR A 78 -1.67 -21.55 2.35
C THR A 78 -2.93 -21.56 1.49
N ARG A 79 -2.83 -21.99 0.22
CA ARG A 79 -4.00 -22.11 -0.66
C ARG A 79 -4.88 -23.29 -0.28
N ALA A 80 -4.29 -24.46 -0.03
CA ALA A 80 -5.03 -25.64 0.40
C ALA A 80 -5.74 -25.38 1.74
N LEU A 81 -5.01 -24.87 2.74
CA LEU A 81 -5.58 -24.45 4.03
C LEU A 81 -6.64 -23.35 3.90
N GLY A 82 -6.46 -22.45 2.93
CA GLY A 82 -7.40 -21.38 2.63
C GLY A 82 -8.74 -21.94 2.15
N ALA A 83 -8.73 -22.79 1.14
CA ALA A 83 -9.95 -23.39 0.59
C ALA A 83 -10.72 -24.20 1.65
N ALA A 84 -10.01 -24.99 2.47
CA ALA A 84 -10.61 -25.75 3.56
C ALA A 84 -11.27 -24.82 4.60
N ARG A 85 -10.53 -23.83 5.13
CA ARG A 85 -11.09 -22.92 6.15
C ARG A 85 -12.21 -22.04 5.61
N ASP A 86 -12.17 -21.64 4.34
CA ASP A 86 -13.26 -20.86 3.75
C ASP A 86 -14.55 -21.69 3.75
N ALA A 87 -14.49 -23.00 3.46
CA ALA A 87 -15.64 -23.89 3.59
C ALA A 87 -16.08 -24.07 5.05
N ASP A 88 -15.15 -24.22 6.00
CA ASP A 88 -15.47 -24.31 7.44
C ASP A 88 -16.23 -23.07 7.93
N VAL A 89 -15.77 -21.87 7.56
CA VAL A 89 -16.43 -20.60 7.92
C VAL A 89 -17.82 -20.48 7.28
N GLN A 90 -17.98 -20.91 6.02
CA GLN A 90 -19.29 -20.92 5.36
C GLN A 90 -20.28 -21.88 6.04
N ILE A 91 -19.80 -23.05 6.48
CA ILE A 91 -20.59 -24.03 7.25
C ILE A 91 -21.03 -23.43 8.58
N GLU A 92 -20.09 -22.87 9.35
CA GLU A 92 -20.37 -22.24 10.65
C GLU A 92 -21.38 -21.09 10.52
N PHE A 93 -21.19 -20.22 9.53
CA PHE A 93 -22.12 -19.14 9.22
C PHE A 93 -23.53 -19.66 8.91
N LEU A 94 -23.64 -20.68 8.06
CA LEU A 94 -24.94 -21.22 7.65
C LEU A 94 -25.65 -21.94 8.80
N LEU A 95 -24.90 -22.63 9.67
CA LEU A 95 -25.45 -23.23 10.90
C LEU A 95 -26.04 -22.16 11.82
N SER A 96 -25.37 -21.00 11.96
CA SER A 96 -25.89 -19.86 12.72
C SER A 96 -27.21 -19.33 12.12
N ILE A 97 -27.29 -19.16 10.79
CA ILE A 97 -28.54 -18.75 10.13
C ILE A 97 -29.66 -19.78 10.33
N ILE A 98 -29.37 -21.07 10.16
CA ILE A 98 -30.34 -22.15 10.38
C ILE A 98 -30.86 -22.14 11.82
N GLY A 99 -29.98 -21.95 12.81
CA GLY A 99 -30.35 -21.80 14.22
C GLY A 99 -31.31 -20.63 14.44
N ASN A 100 -30.95 -19.44 13.94
CA ASN A 100 -31.78 -18.23 14.07
C ASN A 100 -33.17 -18.37 13.42
N VAL A 101 -33.26 -19.03 12.28
CA VAL A 101 -34.55 -19.30 11.62
C VAL A 101 -35.39 -20.29 12.44
N GLY A 102 -34.78 -21.33 13.01
CA GLY A 102 -35.46 -22.31 13.87
C GLY A 102 -35.93 -21.75 15.21
N GLU A 103 -35.18 -20.83 15.81
CA GLU A 103 -35.57 -20.16 17.06
C GLU A 103 -36.76 -19.21 16.87
N ARG A 104 -36.80 -18.46 15.75
CA ARG A 104 -37.94 -17.59 15.43
C ARG A 104 -39.25 -18.35 15.33
N ASP A 105 -39.23 -19.54 14.74
CA ASP A 105 -40.37 -20.47 14.67
C ASP A 105 -40.81 -20.96 16.05
N SER A 106 -39.84 -21.22 16.95
CA SER A 106 -40.11 -21.67 18.31
C SER A 106 -40.69 -20.54 19.19
N ALA A 107 -40.24 -19.30 18.99
CA ALA A 107 -40.73 -18.13 19.70
C ALA A 107 -42.14 -17.70 19.24
N THR A 108 -42.49 -17.88 17.96
CA THR A 108 -43.86 -17.62 17.47
C THR A 108 -44.87 -18.60 18.07
N ARG A 109 -44.44 -19.80 18.47
CA ARG A 109 -45.29 -20.81 19.12
C ARG A 109 -45.51 -20.59 20.62
N ASN A 110 -44.73 -19.73 21.29
CA ASN A 110 -44.69 -19.64 22.76
C ASN A 110 -45.41 -18.40 23.37
N GLY A 111 -46.38 -17.78 22.70
CA GLY A 111 -47.18 -16.67 23.24
C GLY A 111 -48.66 -17.01 23.50
N ALA A 112 -49.03 -17.17 24.80
CA ALA A 112 -50.36 -17.35 25.42
C ALA A 112 -50.99 -18.79 25.48
N GLU A 113 -51.35 -19.20 26.71
CA GLU A 113 -52.17 -20.34 27.24
C GLU A 113 -52.89 -21.28 26.23
N LEU A 114 -53.01 -22.62 26.31
CA LEU A 114 -52.91 -23.68 27.36
C LEU A 114 -52.90 -25.09 26.62
N PRO A 115 -53.01 -26.26 27.30
CA PRO A 115 -52.02 -27.34 27.42
C PRO A 115 -52.09 -28.56 26.44
N GLN A 116 -51.04 -29.39 26.50
CA GLN A 116 -50.96 -30.84 26.18
C GLN A 116 -51.23 -31.28 24.73
N GLU A 117 -50.17 -31.57 23.98
CA GLU A 117 -49.80 -32.89 23.44
C GLU A 117 -48.69 -32.74 22.40
N ILE A 118 -47.82 -33.75 22.35
CA ILE A 118 -46.66 -33.84 21.45
C ILE A 118 -47.16 -34.12 20.02
N THR A 119 -46.91 -33.24 19.03
CA THR A 119 -46.39 -33.56 17.65
C THR A 119 -46.45 -32.39 16.64
N VAL A 120 -45.37 -32.27 15.85
CA VAL A 120 -45.20 -31.84 14.43
C VAL A 120 -45.99 -30.64 13.88
N ALA A 121 -45.26 -29.57 13.51
CA ALA A 121 -45.27 -28.87 12.20
C ALA A 121 -44.67 -27.45 12.34
N ALA A 122 -43.53 -27.18 11.69
CA ALA A 122 -43.16 -25.79 11.37
C ALA A 122 -44.17 -25.25 10.34
N GLU A 123 -44.46 -23.94 10.37
CA GLU A 123 -45.26 -23.31 9.32
C GLU A 123 -44.66 -23.71 7.95
N PRO A 124 -45.49 -24.04 6.93
CA PRO A 124 -45.00 -24.49 5.63
C PRO A 124 -43.91 -23.58 5.06
N ALA A 125 -44.04 -22.27 5.25
CA ALA A 125 -43.05 -21.28 4.85
C ALA A 125 -41.69 -21.48 5.56
N THR A 126 -41.66 -21.59 6.88
CA THR A 126 -40.40 -21.78 7.65
C THR A 126 -39.74 -23.13 7.37
N ARG A 127 -40.56 -24.19 7.19
CA ARG A 127 -40.07 -25.51 6.80
C ARG A 127 -39.32 -25.45 5.47
N ASP A 128 -39.90 -24.79 4.47
CA ASP A 128 -39.31 -24.68 3.13
C ASP A 128 -38.01 -23.85 3.16
N LEU A 129 -37.96 -22.80 3.99
CA LEU A 129 -36.72 -22.06 4.23
C LEU A 129 -35.60 -22.96 4.78
N LEU A 130 -35.90 -23.72 5.83
CA LEU A 130 -34.93 -24.61 6.47
C LEU A 130 -34.45 -25.72 5.54
N LEU A 131 -35.32 -26.24 4.66
CA LEU A 131 -34.94 -27.27 3.68
C LEU A 131 -33.95 -26.74 2.64
N GLY A 132 -34.18 -25.54 2.12
CA GLY A 132 -33.24 -24.88 1.20
C GLY A 132 -31.87 -24.64 1.83
N LEU A 133 -31.85 -24.10 3.06
CA LEU A 133 -30.60 -23.84 3.79
C LEU A 133 -29.85 -25.15 4.13
N LYS A 134 -30.56 -26.21 4.55
CA LYS A 134 -29.95 -27.52 4.81
C LYS A 134 -29.39 -28.17 3.55
N CYS A 135 -30.02 -27.97 2.39
CA CYS A 135 -29.49 -28.43 1.11
C CYS A 135 -28.14 -27.77 0.81
N LEU A 136 -28.05 -26.44 0.95
CA LEU A 136 -26.80 -25.71 0.80
C LEU A 136 -25.72 -26.18 1.80
N LEU A 137 -26.10 -26.38 3.07
CA LEU A 137 -25.20 -26.87 4.12
C LEU A 137 -24.60 -28.23 3.75
N LEU A 138 -25.42 -29.17 3.27
CA LEU A 138 -24.95 -30.48 2.82
C LEU A 138 -23.91 -30.35 1.70
N ARG A 139 -24.12 -29.46 0.73
CA ARG A 139 -23.16 -29.23 -0.36
C ARG A 139 -21.84 -28.65 0.13
N LEU A 140 -21.89 -27.73 1.10
CA LEU A 140 -20.69 -27.16 1.71
C LEU A 140 -19.92 -28.20 2.51
N GLN A 141 -20.60 -29.06 3.26
CA GLN A 141 -19.98 -30.19 3.97
C GLN A 141 -19.31 -31.18 3.01
N GLN A 142 -19.99 -31.53 1.91
CA GLN A 142 -19.42 -32.37 0.85
C GLN A 142 -18.16 -31.74 0.23
N ARG A 143 -18.21 -30.43 -0.06
CA ARG A 143 -17.05 -29.67 -0.56
C ARG A 143 -15.91 -29.64 0.44
N ARG A 144 -16.19 -29.44 1.74
CA ARG A 144 -15.15 -29.43 2.76
C ARG A 144 -14.46 -30.79 2.86
N ALA A 145 -15.23 -31.87 2.80
CA ALA A 145 -14.70 -33.23 2.79
C ALA A 145 -13.81 -33.49 1.55
N SER A 146 -14.23 -33.02 0.37
CA SER A 146 -13.43 -33.20 -0.86
C SER A 146 -12.14 -32.39 -0.90
N LEU A 147 -12.00 -31.35 -0.07
CA LEU A 147 -10.79 -30.53 0.07
C LEU A 147 -9.75 -31.11 1.04
N GLN A 148 -10.13 -32.07 1.89
CA GLN A 148 -9.20 -32.66 2.87
C GLN A 148 -7.97 -33.34 2.22
N PRO A 149 -8.12 -34.11 1.13
CA PRO A 149 -6.96 -34.68 0.41
C PRO A 149 -5.97 -33.62 -0.08
N ASP A 150 -6.44 -32.46 -0.53
CA ASP A 150 -5.57 -31.37 -0.99
C ASP A 150 -4.76 -30.75 0.16
N VAL A 151 -5.35 -30.67 1.36
CA VAL A 151 -4.65 -30.22 2.57
C VAL A 151 -3.55 -31.21 2.94
N ILE A 152 -3.85 -32.51 2.95
CA ILE A 152 -2.88 -33.58 3.25
C ILE A 152 -1.75 -33.56 2.21
N ALA A 153 -2.07 -33.50 0.92
CA ALA A 153 -1.07 -33.41 -0.15
C ALA A 153 -0.20 -32.15 -0.02
N GLY A 154 -0.78 -31.05 0.47
CA GLY A 154 -0.04 -29.84 0.82
C GLY A 154 0.99 -30.06 1.94
N ILE A 155 0.63 -30.81 2.98
CA ILE A 155 1.52 -31.18 4.09
C ILE A 155 2.61 -32.14 3.63
N ASP A 156 2.24 -33.23 2.94
CA ASP A 156 3.19 -34.22 2.40
C ASP A 156 4.26 -33.55 1.52
N ARG A 157 3.84 -32.52 0.76
CA ARG A 157 4.76 -31.72 -0.06
C ARG A 157 5.72 -30.87 0.78
N LEU A 158 5.27 -30.26 1.88
CA LEU A 158 6.15 -29.49 2.76
C LEU A 158 7.22 -30.39 3.39
N GLU A 159 6.81 -31.58 3.84
CA GLU A 159 7.69 -32.58 4.46
C GLU A 159 8.71 -33.11 3.44
N SER A 160 8.25 -33.55 2.26
CA SER A 160 9.12 -34.08 1.21
C SER A 160 10.10 -33.04 0.64
N THR A 161 9.74 -31.76 0.63
CA THR A 161 10.65 -30.69 0.21
C THR A 161 11.61 -30.25 1.32
N GLY A 162 11.35 -30.62 2.58
CA GLY A 162 12.12 -30.20 3.75
C GLY A 162 12.14 -28.68 3.97
N VAL A 163 11.21 -27.93 3.35
CA VAL A 163 11.30 -26.46 3.29
C VAL A 163 11.27 -25.80 4.66
N VAL A 164 10.50 -26.38 5.60
CA VAL A 164 10.39 -25.88 6.97
C VAL A 164 11.73 -25.99 7.69
N GLY A 165 12.35 -27.18 7.69
CA GLY A 165 13.68 -27.39 8.30
C GLY A 165 14.76 -26.51 7.65
N VAL A 166 14.78 -26.42 6.32
CA VAL A 166 15.71 -25.53 5.60
C VAL A 166 15.54 -24.07 6.03
N MET A 167 14.30 -23.61 6.21
CA MET A 167 14.02 -22.26 6.71
C MET A 167 14.50 -22.09 8.15
N GLU A 168 14.21 -23.04 9.03
CA GLU A 168 14.62 -23.02 10.45
C GLU A 168 16.14 -22.95 10.58
N ASP A 169 16.87 -23.82 9.90
CA ASP A 169 18.34 -23.88 9.91
C ASP A 169 18.96 -22.57 9.38
N THR A 170 18.42 -22.05 8.27
CA THR A 170 18.92 -20.82 7.64
C THR A 170 18.71 -19.61 8.56
N LEU A 171 17.53 -19.53 9.19
CA LEU A 171 17.20 -18.45 10.10
C LEU A 171 18.01 -18.56 11.40
N ALA A 172 18.15 -19.75 12.00
CA ALA A 172 18.94 -19.98 13.19
C ALA A 172 20.40 -19.59 12.99
N GLY A 173 21.04 -20.07 11.91
CA GLY A 173 22.42 -19.71 11.61
C GLY A 173 22.60 -18.22 11.27
N TYR A 174 21.55 -17.52 10.83
CA TYR A 174 21.59 -16.05 10.70
C TYR A 174 21.51 -15.36 12.07
N LEU A 175 20.58 -15.78 12.93
CA LEU A 175 20.39 -15.23 14.27
C LEU A 175 21.67 -15.35 15.12
N GLU A 176 22.30 -16.53 15.13
CA GLU A 176 23.55 -16.76 15.87
C GLU A 176 24.69 -15.85 15.41
N ARG A 177 24.83 -15.65 14.09
CA ARG A 177 25.87 -14.77 13.52
C ARG A 177 25.68 -13.31 13.89
N GLU A 178 24.44 -12.84 13.91
CA GLU A 178 24.12 -11.45 14.24
C GLU A 178 24.13 -11.17 15.75
N GLU A 179 23.79 -12.18 16.56
CA GLU A 179 23.97 -12.13 18.01
C GLU A 179 25.46 -11.98 18.38
N PHE A 180 26.34 -12.74 17.72
CA PHE A 180 27.79 -12.58 17.87
C PHE A 180 28.30 -11.19 17.47
N ARG A 181 27.64 -10.52 16.51
CA ARG A 181 27.99 -9.16 16.06
C ARG A 181 27.46 -8.06 16.98
N ASN A 182 26.62 -8.38 17.97
CA ASN A 182 25.89 -7.42 18.80
C ASN A 182 25.07 -6.41 17.97
N THR A 183 24.45 -6.90 16.90
CA THR A 183 23.64 -6.08 15.99
C THR A 183 22.36 -5.59 16.68
N ASP A 184 22.12 -4.28 16.66
CA ASP A 184 20.86 -3.70 17.13
C ASP A 184 19.74 -3.88 16.08
N VAL A 185 18.62 -4.46 16.51
CA VAL A 185 17.41 -4.60 15.69
C VAL A 185 16.71 -3.27 15.43
N ARG A 186 16.97 -2.25 16.25
CA ARG A 186 16.40 -0.90 16.16
C ARG A 186 17.38 0.07 15.46
N SER A 187 18.00 -0.40 14.38
CA SER A 187 18.85 0.43 13.54
C SER A 187 18.04 1.53 12.83
N PRO A 188 18.65 2.69 12.48
CA PRO A 188 17.99 3.71 11.66
C PRO A 188 17.44 3.16 10.35
N ALA A 189 18.17 2.22 9.73
CA ALA A 189 17.76 1.54 8.52
C ALA A 189 16.50 0.66 8.72
N ALA A 190 16.37 -0.03 9.86
CA ALA A 190 15.17 -0.79 10.20
C ALA A 190 13.94 0.13 10.31
N TYR A 191 14.10 1.33 10.88
CA TYR A 191 13.03 2.33 10.94
C TYR A 191 12.67 2.90 9.56
N VAL A 192 13.65 3.23 8.73
CA VAL A 192 13.38 3.67 7.34
C VAL A 192 12.68 2.57 6.54
N HIS A 193 13.10 1.31 6.73
CA HIS A 193 12.47 0.16 6.08
C HIS A 193 11.02 -0.02 6.51
N ALA A 194 10.76 0.04 7.82
CA ALA A 194 9.40 -0.03 8.37
C ALA A 194 8.53 1.15 7.90
N PHE A 195 9.05 2.38 8.01
CA PHE A 195 8.39 3.60 7.54
C PHE A 195 7.99 3.50 6.07
N SER A 196 8.93 3.14 5.20
CA SER A 196 8.70 3.07 3.75
C SER A 196 7.59 2.07 3.40
N HIS A 197 7.59 0.90 4.07
CA HIS A 197 6.59 -0.12 3.82
C HIS A 197 5.21 0.23 4.39
N ILE A 198 5.14 0.82 5.59
CA ILE A 198 3.88 1.25 6.20
C ILE A 198 3.26 2.39 5.38
N THR A 199 4.04 3.43 5.06
CA THR A 199 3.60 4.56 4.23
C THR A 199 3.08 4.09 2.88
N GLN A 200 3.80 3.18 2.20
CA GLN A 200 3.32 2.60 0.95
C GLN A 200 1.96 1.90 1.09
N GLN A 201 1.71 1.19 2.19
CA GLN A 201 0.41 0.55 2.40
C GLN A 201 -0.69 1.55 2.76
N ILE A 202 -0.36 2.63 3.47
CA ILE A 202 -1.31 3.74 3.72
C ILE A 202 -1.74 4.33 2.37
N ASP A 203 -0.80 4.68 1.50
CA ASP A 203 -1.11 5.27 0.19
C ASP A 203 -1.97 4.34 -0.67
N GLU A 204 -1.73 3.02 -0.62
CA GLU A 204 -2.55 2.03 -1.32
C GLU A 204 -3.99 1.98 -0.78
N VAL A 205 -4.21 2.21 0.52
CA VAL A 205 -5.57 2.32 1.09
C VAL A 205 -6.26 3.59 0.60
N PHE A 206 -5.58 4.75 0.68
CA PHE A 206 -6.12 6.04 0.24
C PHE A 206 -6.47 6.07 -1.26
N ARG A 207 -5.83 5.24 -2.09
CA ARG A 207 -6.19 5.07 -3.50
C ARG A 207 -7.65 4.66 -3.72
N PHE A 208 -8.27 4.00 -2.74
CA PHE A 208 -9.66 3.55 -2.82
C PHE A 208 -10.66 4.46 -2.10
N GLU A 209 -10.19 5.51 -1.42
CA GLU A 209 -11.04 6.48 -0.72
C GLU A 209 -12.20 7.02 -1.57
N PRO A 210 -12.00 7.42 -2.85
CA PRO A 210 -13.09 7.95 -3.67
C PRO A 210 -14.27 7.00 -3.88
N PHE A 211 -14.08 5.70 -3.69
CA PHE A 211 -15.10 4.67 -3.92
C PHE A 211 -15.85 4.26 -2.64
N ILE A 212 -15.42 4.74 -1.46
CA ILE A 212 -16.00 4.34 -0.17
C ILE A 212 -17.49 4.67 -0.09
N ALA A 213 -17.89 5.83 -0.59
CA ALA A 213 -19.29 6.28 -0.56
C ALA A 213 -20.17 5.67 -1.68
N MET A 214 -19.58 4.88 -2.59
CA MET A 214 -20.27 4.34 -3.77
C MET A 214 -20.66 2.87 -3.54
N PRO A 215 -21.93 2.55 -3.24
CA PRO A 215 -22.34 1.21 -2.83
C PRO A 215 -22.21 0.13 -3.92
N ASP A 216 -22.21 0.53 -5.19
CA ASP A 216 -22.12 -0.32 -6.38
C ASP A 216 -20.68 -0.75 -6.72
N ARG A 217 -19.66 -0.13 -6.09
CA ARG A 217 -18.23 -0.37 -6.35
C ARG A 217 -17.66 -1.56 -5.57
N THR A 218 -18.31 -2.71 -5.71
CA THR A 218 -17.93 -3.99 -5.07
C THR A 218 -16.47 -4.37 -5.32
N GLY A 219 -15.99 -4.19 -6.55
CA GLY A 219 -14.62 -4.51 -6.95
C GLY A 219 -13.59 -3.64 -6.23
N GLU A 220 -13.85 -2.34 -6.12
CA GLU A 220 -13.00 -1.38 -5.44
C GLU A 220 -13.05 -1.56 -3.91
N HIS A 221 -14.22 -1.87 -3.33
CA HIS A 221 -14.32 -2.24 -1.90
C HIS A 221 -13.51 -3.50 -1.58
N HIS A 222 -13.57 -4.51 -2.44
CA HIS A 222 -12.73 -5.70 -2.30
C HIS A 222 -11.23 -5.38 -2.41
N ALA A 223 -10.84 -4.53 -3.36
CA ALA A 223 -9.46 -4.10 -3.51
C ALA A 223 -8.97 -3.30 -2.28
N MET A 224 -9.82 -2.42 -1.74
CA MET A 224 -9.56 -1.70 -0.49
C MET A 224 -9.39 -2.65 0.69
N ARG A 225 -10.24 -3.68 0.83
CA ARG A 225 -10.08 -4.72 1.85
C ARG A 225 -8.70 -5.37 1.78
N ILE A 226 -8.22 -5.67 0.58
CA ILE A 226 -6.87 -6.24 0.38
C ILE A 226 -5.80 -5.23 0.82
N ALA A 227 -5.94 -3.95 0.48
CA ALA A 227 -5.01 -2.89 0.88
C ALA A 227 -4.96 -2.73 2.42
N VAL A 228 -6.11 -2.61 3.08
CA VAL A 228 -6.21 -2.50 4.55
C VAL A 228 -5.61 -3.72 5.25
N LYS A 229 -5.86 -4.91 4.72
CA LYS A 229 -5.25 -6.14 5.24
C LYS A 229 -3.72 -6.17 5.10
N ARG A 230 -3.18 -5.66 3.99
CA ARG A 230 -1.72 -5.53 3.81
C ARG A 230 -1.15 -4.49 4.76
N LEU A 231 -1.82 -3.36 4.96
CA LEU A 231 -1.44 -2.34 5.94
C LEU A 231 -1.38 -2.95 7.34
N ARG A 232 -2.47 -3.61 7.79
CA ARG A 232 -2.53 -4.28 9.09
C ARG A 232 -1.38 -5.25 9.28
N TYR A 233 -1.14 -6.15 8.32
CA TYR A 233 -0.06 -7.13 8.43
C TYR A 233 1.32 -6.50 8.44
N THR A 234 1.52 -5.40 7.70
CA THR A 234 2.80 -4.66 7.72
C THR A 234 3.01 -4.00 9.08
N MET A 235 1.97 -3.38 9.65
CA MET A 235 2.00 -2.82 11.01
C MET A 235 2.26 -3.90 12.07
N GLU A 236 1.63 -5.06 11.96
CA GLU A 236 1.85 -6.22 12.85
C GLU A 236 3.25 -6.84 12.72
N VAL A 237 3.90 -6.68 11.57
CA VAL A 237 5.29 -7.10 11.38
C VAL A 237 6.22 -6.17 12.14
N PHE A 238 6.02 -4.86 12.05
CA PHE A 238 6.95 -3.84 12.58
C PHE A 238 6.60 -3.30 13.97
N ARG A 239 5.48 -3.70 14.57
CA ARG A 239 4.97 -3.19 15.87
C ARG A 239 6.03 -3.09 16.97
N ASP A 240 6.95 -4.05 17.06
CA ASP A 240 7.92 -4.15 18.16
C ASP A 240 9.11 -3.18 17.99
N LEU A 241 9.28 -2.59 16.79
CA LEU A 241 10.23 -1.50 16.58
C LEU A 241 9.80 -0.20 17.28
N TYR A 242 8.49 -0.01 17.48
CA TYR A 242 7.90 1.25 17.92
C TYR A 242 7.46 1.23 19.40
N ASP A 243 8.00 0.34 20.24
CA ASP A 243 7.68 0.26 21.69
C ASP A 243 6.17 0.30 21.99
N CYS A 244 5.37 -0.39 21.17
CA CYS A 244 3.90 -0.41 21.19
C CYS A 244 3.17 0.85 20.66
N GLY A 245 3.85 1.90 20.18
CA GLY A 245 3.20 3.08 19.58
C GLY A 245 2.27 2.76 18.40
N ILE A 246 2.56 1.70 17.65
CA ILE A 246 1.67 1.24 16.55
C ILE A 246 0.39 0.54 17.06
N LYS A 247 0.35 0.10 18.33
CA LYS A 247 -0.76 -0.72 18.86
C LYS A 247 -2.09 0.04 18.86
N GLU A 248 -2.06 1.33 19.18
CA GLU A 248 -3.22 2.21 19.19
C GLU A 248 -3.82 2.35 17.77
N PRO A 249 -3.08 2.85 16.75
CA PRO A 249 -3.63 2.97 15.40
C PRO A 249 -3.91 1.62 14.72
N LEU A 250 -3.33 0.51 15.20
CA LEU A 250 -3.63 -0.83 14.69
C LEU A 250 -5.07 -1.27 14.99
N THR A 251 -5.68 -0.78 16.07
CA THR A 251 -7.03 -1.22 16.49
C THR A 251 -8.12 -0.69 15.54
N PRO A 252 -8.16 0.61 15.21
CA PRO A 252 -9.08 1.13 14.19
C PRO A 252 -8.87 0.49 12.80
N VAL A 253 -7.60 0.22 12.40
CA VAL A 253 -7.30 -0.48 11.13
C VAL A 253 -7.85 -1.91 11.13
N LYS A 254 -7.83 -2.61 12.27
CA LYS A 254 -8.50 -3.92 12.42
C LYS A 254 -10.01 -3.80 12.24
N HIS A 255 -10.63 -2.84 12.92
CA HIS A 255 -12.06 -2.60 12.79
C HIS A 255 -12.48 -2.33 11.33
N LEU A 256 -11.76 -1.45 10.64
CA LEU A 256 -11.99 -1.17 9.21
C LEU A 256 -11.84 -2.44 8.35
N GLN A 257 -10.84 -3.27 8.63
CA GLN A 257 -10.65 -4.54 7.94
C GLN A 257 -11.82 -5.52 8.18
N ASP A 258 -12.37 -5.55 9.40
CA ASP A 258 -13.45 -6.45 9.78
C ASP A 258 -14.75 -6.05 9.08
N VAL A 259 -15.09 -4.74 9.06
CA VAL A 259 -16.23 -4.20 8.29
C VAL A 259 -16.11 -4.52 6.80
N LEU A 260 -14.95 -4.22 6.18
CA LEU A 260 -14.68 -4.57 4.77
C LEU A 260 -14.67 -6.09 4.55
N GLY A 261 -14.30 -6.85 5.57
CA GLY A 261 -14.33 -8.31 5.59
C GLY A 261 -15.74 -8.85 5.44
N GLU A 262 -16.62 -8.48 6.34
CA GLU A 262 -18.03 -8.87 6.31
C GLU A 262 -18.72 -8.37 5.04
N LEU A 263 -18.41 -7.15 4.59
CA LEU A 263 -18.98 -6.58 3.36
C LEU A 263 -18.63 -7.45 2.14
N HIS A 264 -17.36 -7.84 2.02
CA HIS A 264 -16.92 -8.72 0.96
C HIS A 264 -17.49 -10.15 1.09
N ASP A 265 -17.66 -10.65 2.32
CA ASP A 265 -18.27 -11.97 2.51
C ASP A 265 -19.73 -11.97 2.03
N CYS A 266 -20.48 -10.88 2.21
CA CYS A 266 -21.78 -10.70 1.57
C CYS A 266 -21.69 -10.72 0.04
N ASP A 267 -20.71 -10.03 -0.56
CA ASP A 267 -20.51 -10.04 -2.02
C ASP A 267 -20.24 -11.46 -2.55
N VAL A 268 -19.43 -12.25 -1.84
CA VAL A 268 -19.14 -13.64 -2.20
C VAL A 268 -20.40 -14.48 -2.19
N TRP A 269 -21.24 -14.36 -1.14
CA TRP A 269 -22.52 -15.06 -1.06
C TRP A 269 -23.48 -14.63 -2.17
N LEU A 270 -23.63 -13.32 -2.41
CA LEU A 270 -24.52 -12.80 -3.46
C LEU A 270 -24.08 -13.22 -4.86
N GLY A 271 -22.79 -13.44 -5.08
CA GLY A 271 -22.27 -14.03 -6.31
C GLY A 271 -22.56 -15.52 -6.45
N CYS A 272 -22.38 -16.31 -5.37
CA CYS A 272 -22.45 -17.77 -5.48
C CYS A 272 -23.86 -18.38 -5.30
N LEU A 273 -24.78 -17.71 -4.59
CA LEU A 273 -26.12 -18.25 -4.34
C LEU A 273 -26.98 -18.38 -5.61
N PRO A 274 -26.95 -17.42 -6.57
CA PRO A 274 -27.62 -17.60 -7.85
C PRO A 274 -27.06 -18.79 -8.65
N GLU A 275 -25.73 -18.91 -8.75
CA GLU A 275 -25.06 -20.03 -9.42
C GLU A 275 -25.41 -21.38 -8.76
N PHE A 276 -25.55 -21.39 -7.44
CA PHE A 276 -26.01 -22.57 -6.70
C PHE A 276 -27.43 -22.98 -7.11
N LEU A 277 -28.36 -22.02 -7.21
CA LEU A 277 -29.73 -22.30 -7.64
C LEU A 277 -29.76 -22.89 -9.04
N ASP A 278 -29.04 -22.30 -9.99
CA ASP A 278 -28.95 -22.81 -11.36
C ASP A 278 -28.38 -24.23 -11.38
N SER A 279 -27.29 -24.47 -10.63
CA SER A 279 -26.65 -25.78 -10.54
C SER A 279 -27.51 -26.84 -9.85
N GLU A 280 -28.33 -26.49 -8.86
CA GLU A 280 -29.26 -27.43 -8.22
C GLU A 280 -30.47 -27.71 -9.12
N LYS A 281 -30.93 -26.72 -9.90
CA LYS A 281 -31.99 -26.91 -10.89
C LYS A 281 -31.58 -27.91 -11.96
N GLU A 282 -30.39 -27.76 -12.51
CA GLU A 282 -29.82 -28.69 -13.50
C GLU A 282 -29.67 -30.10 -12.94
N ARG A 283 -29.08 -30.24 -11.74
CA ARG A 283 -28.93 -31.54 -11.08
C ARG A 283 -30.25 -32.24 -10.85
N GLN A 284 -31.28 -31.54 -10.41
CA GLN A 284 -32.57 -32.19 -10.19
C GLN A 284 -33.25 -32.60 -11.49
N GLN A 285 -33.14 -31.78 -12.53
CA GLN A 285 -33.64 -32.13 -13.86
C GLN A 285 -32.94 -33.38 -14.41
N GLU A 286 -31.62 -33.51 -14.19
CA GLU A 286 -30.82 -34.66 -14.60
C GLU A 286 -31.17 -35.93 -13.80
N TYR A 287 -31.25 -35.85 -12.47
CA TYR A 287 -31.44 -37.01 -11.60
C TYR A 287 -32.89 -37.48 -11.48
N PHE A 288 -33.86 -36.56 -11.43
CA PHE A 288 -35.28 -36.87 -11.17
C PHE A 288 -36.20 -36.64 -12.37
N GLY A 289 -35.74 -35.92 -13.41
CA GLY A 289 -36.56 -35.56 -14.56
C GLY A 289 -37.63 -34.49 -14.29
N HIS A 290 -37.76 -34.00 -13.06
CA HIS A 290 -38.74 -33.00 -12.64
C HIS A 290 -38.18 -32.04 -11.57
N LEU A 291 -38.81 -30.86 -11.40
CA LEU A 291 -38.35 -29.78 -10.51
C LEU A 291 -39.11 -29.68 -9.18
N GLU A 292 -39.90 -30.68 -8.78
CA GLU A 292 -40.69 -30.62 -7.55
C GLU A 292 -39.82 -30.38 -6.29
N PHE A 293 -38.62 -30.98 -6.21
CA PHE A 293 -37.71 -30.76 -5.09
C PHE A 293 -37.04 -29.36 -5.14
N PHE A 294 -36.95 -28.73 -6.31
CA PHE A 294 -36.33 -27.42 -6.49
C PHE A 294 -37.23 -26.33 -5.92
N ARG A 295 -38.55 -26.49 -6.09
CA ARG A 295 -39.58 -25.61 -5.50
C ARG A 295 -39.50 -25.56 -3.97
N ILE A 296 -38.97 -26.61 -3.33
CA ILE A 296 -38.76 -26.72 -1.89
C ILE A 296 -37.43 -26.08 -1.46
N VAL A 297 -36.40 -26.13 -2.31
CA VAL A 297 -35.06 -25.59 -2.00
C VAL A 297 -34.97 -24.08 -2.23
N GLU A 298 -35.60 -23.59 -3.30
CA GLU A 298 -35.52 -22.20 -3.74
C GLU A 298 -35.87 -21.16 -2.65
N PRO A 299 -36.93 -21.32 -1.84
CA PRO A 299 -37.31 -20.34 -0.83
C PRO A 299 -36.20 -20.05 0.19
N GLY A 300 -35.51 -21.09 0.68
CA GLY A 300 -34.43 -20.94 1.66
C GLY A 300 -33.22 -20.18 1.11
N ILE A 301 -32.90 -20.39 -0.16
CA ILE A 301 -31.78 -19.69 -0.81
C ILE A 301 -32.14 -18.24 -1.11
N ARG A 302 -33.37 -17.96 -1.57
CA ARG A 302 -33.85 -16.59 -1.77
C ARG A 302 -33.87 -15.79 -0.47
N TYR A 303 -34.31 -16.41 0.63
CA TYR A 303 -34.22 -15.82 1.96
C TYR A 303 -32.79 -15.41 2.31
N LEU A 304 -31.80 -16.28 2.05
CA LEU A 304 -30.41 -15.96 2.31
C LEU A 304 -29.89 -14.83 1.40
N ILE A 305 -30.29 -14.79 0.13
CA ILE A 305 -29.96 -13.68 -0.79
C ILE A 305 -30.49 -12.35 -0.23
N ASP A 306 -31.74 -12.30 0.20
CA ASP A 306 -32.36 -11.08 0.74
C ASP A 306 -31.69 -10.62 2.05
N ASP A 307 -31.37 -11.57 2.93
CA ASP A 307 -30.63 -11.34 4.15
C ASP A 307 -29.22 -10.76 3.88
N ARG A 308 -28.48 -11.36 2.95
CA ARG A 308 -27.13 -10.88 2.55
C ARG A 308 -27.19 -9.51 1.88
N ASN A 309 -28.20 -9.24 1.04
CA ASN A 309 -28.41 -7.92 0.43
C ASN A 309 -28.63 -6.84 1.48
N ARG A 310 -29.50 -7.10 2.47
CA ARG A 310 -29.76 -6.17 3.58
C ARG A 310 -28.50 -5.93 4.40
N ARG A 311 -27.83 -7.00 4.83
CA ARG A 311 -26.61 -6.91 5.64
C ARG A 311 -25.50 -6.14 4.92
N ARG A 312 -25.36 -6.34 3.61
CA ARG A 312 -24.40 -5.60 2.78
C ARG A 312 -24.67 -4.09 2.80
N GLN A 313 -25.93 -3.67 2.68
CA GLN A 313 -26.30 -2.25 2.71
C GLN A 313 -25.97 -1.61 4.08
N GLU A 314 -26.28 -2.31 5.17
CA GLU A 314 -25.92 -1.88 6.53
C GLU A 314 -24.41 -1.74 6.72
N LEU A 315 -23.64 -2.72 6.24
CA LEU A 315 -22.18 -2.72 6.31
C LEU A 315 -21.55 -1.62 5.47
N HIS A 316 -22.11 -1.29 4.30
CA HIS A 316 -21.66 -0.16 3.51
C HIS A 316 -21.90 1.17 4.25
N ALA A 317 -23.07 1.37 4.85
CA ALA A 317 -23.33 2.55 5.66
C ALA A 317 -22.39 2.62 6.88
N LEU A 318 -22.09 1.49 7.50
CA LEU A 318 -21.10 1.40 8.58
C LEU A 318 -19.68 1.74 8.09
N LEU A 319 -19.26 1.25 6.93
CA LEU A 319 -17.97 1.54 6.32
C LEU A 319 -17.79 3.05 6.13
N VAL A 320 -18.78 3.72 5.54
CA VAL A 320 -18.73 5.18 5.31
C VAL A 320 -18.58 5.92 6.64
N ARG A 321 -19.40 5.59 7.65
CA ARG A 321 -19.30 6.21 8.99
C ARG A 321 -17.94 5.96 9.65
N THR A 322 -17.49 4.70 9.64
CA THR A 322 -16.20 4.31 10.25
C THR A 322 -15.04 5.08 9.62
N TRP A 323 -15.05 5.25 8.30
CA TRP A 323 -14.00 6.02 7.60
C TRP A 323 -14.03 7.49 8.00
N THR A 324 -15.22 8.11 8.01
CA THR A 324 -15.39 9.51 8.41
C THR A 324 -14.94 9.75 9.85
N GLU A 325 -15.39 8.93 10.80
CA GLU A 325 -15.02 9.02 12.21
C GLU A 325 -13.50 8.88 12.40
N GLN A 326 -12.86 7.92 11.74
CA GLN A 326 -11.40 7.74 11.82
C GLN A 326 -10.61 8.92 11.25
N ASN A 327 -11.13 9.59 10.22
CA ASN A 327 -10.53 10.79 9.67
C ASN A 327 -10.69 11.98 10.63
N GLU A 328 -11.86 12.16 11.24
CA GLU A 328 -12.12 13.19 12.26
C GLU A 328 -11.25 12.99 13.50
N GLU A 329 -11.02 11.74 13.91
CA GLU A 329 -10.11 11.35 15.00
C GLU A 329 -8.62 11.43 14.61
N ARG A 330 -8.30 11.86 13.39
CA ARG A 330 -6.92 12.05 12.91
C ARG A 330 -6.06 10.77 12.98
N LEU A 331 -6.67 9.61 12.79
CA LEU A 331 -6.00 8.29 12.85
C LEU A 331 -4.75 8.25 11.96
N TRP A 332 -4.89 8.67 10.71
CA TRP A 332 -3.82 8.59 9.72
C TRP A 332 -2.66 9.54 10.00
N GLU A 333 -2.96 10.67 10.63
CA GLU A 333 -1.96 11.66 11.05
C GLU A 333 -1.18 11.13 12.24
N SER A 334 -1.88 10.65 13.28
CA SER A 334 -1.28 9.99 14.45
C SER A 334 -0.41 8.79 14.05
N LEU A 335 -0.86 7.97 13.09
CA LEU A 335 -0.07 6.86 12.57
C LEU A 335 1.20 7.36 11.87
N ARG A 336 1.10 8.38 11.01
CA ARG A 336 2.26 8.98 10.31
C ARG A 336 3.25 9.59 11.28
N GLU A 337 2.77 10.26 12.33
CA GLU A 337 3.60 10.80 13.41
C GLU A 337 4.37 9.68 14.10
N THR A 338 3.66 8.66 14.58
CA THR A 338 4.23 7.49 15.27
C THR A 338 5.34 6.82 14.47
N ILE A 339 5.13 6.62 13.17
CA ILE A 339 6.14 5.96 12.32
C ILE A 339 7.31 6.88 11.95
N SER A 340 7.14 8.21 12.03
CA SER A 340 8.16 9.21 11.69
C SER A 340 9.08 9.52 12.87
N THR A 341 8.57 9.51 14.11
CA THR A 341 9.33 9.88 15.31
C THR A 341 10.71 9.22 15.41
N PRO A 342 10.89 7.90 15.23
CA PRO A 342 12.19 7.28 15.39
C PRO A 342 13.17 7.52 14.23
N LEU A 343 12.74 8.15 13.13
CA LEU A 343 13.61 8.42 11.97
C LEU A 343 14.77 9.37 12.30
N LEU A 344 14.63 10.20 13.33
CA LEU A 344 15.67 11.14 13.78
C LEU A 344 16.67 10.52 14.78
N GLY A 345 16.48 9.25 15.17
CA GLY A 345 17.32 8.53 16.13
C GLY A 345 16.90 8.70 17.60
N ARG A 346 17.25 7.70 18.46
CA ARG A 346 16.85 7.63 19.89
C ARG A 346 17.75 8.41 20.86
N LYS A 347 18.89 8.94 20.43
CA LYS A 347 19.83 9.71 21.27
C LYS A 347 20.12 11.04 20.60
N GLN A 348 19.86 12.16 21.28
CA GLN A 348 20.30 13.47 20.83
C GLN A 348 21.01 14.18 21.98
N ASP A 349 22.31 13.91 22.11
CA ASP A 349 23.25 14.87 22.72
C ASP A 349 23.62 16.00 21.73
N THR A 350 23.18 15.89 20.47
CA THR A 350 23.33 16.89 19.40
C THR A 350 21.97 17.23 18.77
N PRO A 351 21.73 18.51 18.38
CA PRO A 351 20.51 18.88 17.68
C PRO A 351 20.38 18.09 16.37
N ALA A 352 19.23 17.43 16.15
CA ALA A 352 19.02 16.71 14.90
C ALA A 352 18.96 17.65 13.70
N ALA A 353 19.58 17.20 12.60
CA ALA A 353 19.51 17.84 11.31
C ALA A 353 19.01 16.86 10.24
N VAL A 354 18.28 17.37 9.25
CA VAL A 354 17.78 16.61 8.10
C VAL A 354 18.31 17.26 6.83
N ALA A 355 18.95 16.46 5.97
CA ALA A 355 19.39 16.93 4.66
C ALA A 355 18.30 16.68 3.60
N LEU A 356 17.99 17.70 2.83
CA LEU A 356 17.04 17.68 1.72
C LEU A 356 17.83 17.80 0.42
N ILE A 357 17.84 16.72 -0.37
CA ILE A 357 18.52 16.64 -1.66
C ILE A 357 17.48 16.48 -2.78
N GLY A 358 17.88 16.74 -4.02
CA GLY A 358 17.05 16.53 -5.19
C GLY A 358 17.87 16.69 -6.46
N ASP A 359 17.33 16.28 -7.60
CA ASP A 359 17.91 16.51 -8.92
C ASP A 359 19.37 16.02 -9.03
N VAL A 360 19.67 14.82 -8.51
CA VAL A 360 20.99 14.18 -8.58
C VAL A 360 21.37 13.85 -10.02
N ARG A 361 20.38 13.48 -10.84
CA ARG A 361 20.49 13.36 -12.31
C ARG A 361 21.56 12.37 -12.79
N GLY A 362 21.92 11.38 -11.97
CA GLY A 362 22.95 10.38 -12.26
C GLY A 362 24.39 10.82 -11.99
N ASN A 363 24.60 11.93 -11.27
CA ASN A 363 25.92 12.43 -10.88
C ASN A 363 26.36 11.82 -9.53
N HIS A 364 26.95 10.63 -9.57
CA HIS A 364 27.39 9.91 -8.36
C HIS A 364 28.46 10.64 -7.53
N PRO A 365 29.54 11.23 -8.12
CA PRO A 365 30.52 11.99 -7.34
C PRO A 365 29.91 13.15 -6.56
N ALA A 366 29.00 13.91 -7.19
CA ALA A 366 28.31 15.01 -6.54
C ALA A 366 27.41 14.52 -5.39
N LEU A 367 26.65 13.43 -5.60
CA LEU A 367 25.86 12.82 -4.53
C LEU A 367 26.75 12.38 -3.36
N ALA A 368 27.87 11.69 -3.63
CA ALA A 368 28.78 11.24 -2.59
C ALA A 368 29.33 12.41 -1.77
N ALA A 369 29.72 13.50 -2.41
CA ALA A 369 30.20 14.71 -1.74
C ALA A 369 29.10 15.34 -0.86
N VAL A 370 27.88 15.49 -1.40
CA VAL A 370 26.73 16.03 -0.66
C VAL A 370 26.39 15.17 0.57
N LEU A 371 26.36 13.85 0.43
CA LEU A 371 26.06 12.96 1.55
C LEU A 371 27.15 13.03 2.63
N ASN A 372 28.42 13.06 2.25
CA ASN A 372 29.53 13.20 3.19
C ASN A 372 29.47 14.54 3.95
N ASP A 373 29.24 15.65 3.26
CA ASP A 373 29.12 16.97 3.88
C ASP A 373 27.89 17.06 4.80
N ALA A 374 26.73 16.56 4.35
CA ALA A 374 25.51 16.51 5.15
C ALA A 374 25.72 15.73 6.45
N ARG A 375 26.35 14.55 6.38
CA ARG A 375 26.68 13.74 7.56
C ARG A 375 27.67 14.46 8.49
N ALA A 376 28.70 15.09 7.94
CA ALA A 376 29.66 15.87 8.71
C ALA A 376 29.00 17.04 9.47
N ARG A 377 27.92 17.59 8.93
CA ARG A 377 27.11 18.65 9.56
C ARG A 377 26.01 18.13 10.50
N GLY A 378 26.00 16.83 10.80
CA GLY A 378 25.11 16.21 11.76
C GLY A 378 23.78 15.72 11.18
N ALA A 379 23.62 15.64 9.86
CA ALA A 379 22.39 15.11 9.28
C ALA A 379 22.21 13.62 9.64
N THR A 380 21.14 13.31 10.39
CA THR A 380 20.81 11.93 10.78
C THR A 380 19.88 11.27 9.76
N LEU A 381 19.04 12.08 9.11
CA LEU A 381 18.09 11.68 8.07
C LEU A 381 18.35 12.46 6.77
N ILE A 382 18.13 11.80 5.63
CA ILE A 382 18.29 12.38 4.30
C ILE A 382 17.04 12.08 3.48
N LEU A 383 16.45 13.13 2.92
CA LEU A 383 15.25 13.10 2.08
C LEU A 383 15.62 13.51 0.66
N ASN A 384 15.10 12.80 -0.34
CA ASN A 384 15.38 13.05 -1.75
C ASN A 384 14.11 13.38 -2.54
N ALA A 385 14.03 14.60 -3.06
CA ALA A 385 12.91 15.14 -3.84
C ALA A 385 12.85 14.62 -5.30
N GLY A 386 13.58 13.56 -5.64
CA GLY A 386 13.46 12.89 -6.94
C GLY A 386 14.40 13.45 -8.02
N ASP A 387 14.20 12.99 -9.26
CA ASP A 387 15.12 13.18 -10.39
C ASP A 387 16.52 12.68 -10.06
N SER A 388 16.53 11.47 -9.50
CA SER A 388 17.74 10.76 -9.09
C SER A 388 18.56 10.33 -10.30
N ILE A 389 17.89 9.91 -11.37
CA ILE A 389 18.49 9.51 -12.63
C ILE A 389 18.31 10.58 -13.71
N GLY A 390 19.08 10.50 -14.78
CA GLY A 390 18.99 11.50 -15.84
C GLY A 390 20.13 11.44 -16.83
N TYR A 391 20.85 12.56 -16.95
CA TYR A 391 21.82 12.78 -18.02
C TYR A 391 23.27 12.45 -17.63
N GLY A 392 23.55 12.23 -16.35
CA GLY A 392 24.85 11.77 -15.86
C GLY A 392 25.19 10.33 -16.29
N SER A 393 26.43 9.91 -16.10
CA SER A 393 26.88 8.59 -16.54
C SER A 393 26.71 7.49 -15.48
N SER A 394 26.59 7.87 -14.19
CA SER A 394 26.67 6.95 -13.03
C SER A 394 25.31 6.58 -12.45
N GLN A 395 24.35 6.28 -13.33
CA GLN A 395 22.93 6.07 -13.00
C GLN A 395 22.69 4.91 -12.00
N ASN A 396 23.43 3.80 -12.15
CA ASN A 396 23.25 2.63 -11.29
C ASN A 396 23.88 2.83 -9.92
N GLU A 397 24.96 3.59 -9.87
CA GLU A 397 25.73 3.92 -8.67
C GLU A 397 24.90 4.84 -7.78
N VAL A 398 24.27 5.87 -8.36
CA VAL A 398 23.31 6.73 -7.65
C VAL A 398 22.19 5.91 -7.04
N VAL A 399 21.51 5.07 -7.83
CA VAL A 399 20.41 4.24 -7.32
C VAL A 399 20.88 3.26 -6.22
N ARG A 400 22.08 2.71 -6.35
CA ARG A 400 22.67 1.83 -5.33
C ARG A 400 22.95 2.59 -4.04
N MET A 401 23.47 3.81 -4.14
CA MET A 401 23.78 4.68 -3.01
C MET A 401 22.51 5.10 -2.27
N LEU A 402 21.48 5.59 -2.97
CA LEU A 402 20.18 5.93 -2.36
C LEU A 402 19.61 4.77 -1.52
N LYS A 403 19.70 3.55 -2.05
CA LYS A 403 19.24 2.35 -1.35
C LYS A 403 20.11 1.98 -0.15
N THR A 404 21.44 2.02 -0.31
CA THR A 404 22.39 1.56 0.72
C THR A 404 22.43 2.52 1.91
N GLU A 405 22.29 3.82 1.63
CA GLU A 405 22.26 4.88 2.62
C GLU A 405 20.87 5.10 3.26
N ASN A 406 19.88 4.27 2.90
CA ASN A 406 18.50 4.34 3.38
C ASN A 406 17.87 5.74 3.21
N ILE A 407 18.05 6.33 2.03
CA ILE A 407 17.53 7.68 1.72
C ILE A 407 16.06 7.56 1.33
N ILE A 408 15.18 8.25 2.08
CA ILE A 408 13.76 8.34 1.76
C ILE A 408 13.62 9.19 0.51
N SER A 409 13.15 8.58 -0.58
CA SER A 409 13.13 9.21 -1.91
C SER A 409 11.72 9.19 -2.50
N VAL A 410 11.32 10.27 -3.17
CA VAL A 410 10.20 10.27 -4.12
C VAL A 410 10.70 10.07 -5.55
N ILE A 411 9.83 9.60 -6.44
CA ILE A 411 10.11 9.54 -7.87
C ILE A 411 10.02 10.94 -8.46
N GLY A 412 11.01 11.33 -9.29
CA GLY A 412 10.92 12.55 -10.09
C GLY A 412 10.25 12.32 -11.46
N ASN A 413 9.93 13.40 -12.17
CA ASN A 413 9.31 13.28 -13.48
C ASN A 413 10.26 12.64 -14.51
N LEU A 414 11.57 12.93 -14.44
CA LEU A 414 12.56 12.31 -15.30
C LEU A 414 12.74 10.83 -14.97
N ASP A 415 12.77 10.48 -13.68
CA ASP A 415 12.82 9.10 -13.21
C ASP A 415 11.64 8.29 -13.79
N ARG A 416 10.43 8.83 -13.66
CA ARG A 416 9.19 8.24 -14.17
C ARG A 416 9.21 8.08 -15.68
N ASP A 417 9.65 9.09 -16.41
CA ASP A 417 9.76 9.07 -17.87
C ASP A 417 10.74 7.99 -18.35
N VAL A 418 11.92 7.87 -17.75
CA VAL A 418 12.92 6.84 -18.10
C VAL A 418 12.42 5.43 -17.76
N VAL A 419 11.71 5.26 -16.65
CA VAL A 419 11.14 3.98 -16.23
C VAL A 419 9.93 3.59 -17.10
N GLY A 420 9.17 4.57 -17.58
CA GLY A 420 7.97 4.41 -18.41
C GLY A 420 8.20 4.36 -19.92
N VAL A 421 9.35 4.83 -20.42
CA VAL A 421 9.57 4.95 -21.87
C VAL A 421 9.45 3.61 -22.61
N LYS A 422 8.60 3.61 -23.65
CA LYS A 422 8.36 2.46 -24.55
C LYS A 422 9.41 2.42 -25.65
N ARG A 423 9.70 1.23 -26.19
CA ARG A 423 10.68 1.03 -27.28
C ARG A 423 10.26 1.65 -28.61
N VAL A 424 8.95 1.78 -28.85
CA VAL A 424 8.38 2.30 -30.09
C VAL A 424 7.72 3.65 -29.79
N GLN A 425 8.07 4.67 -30.56
CA GLN A 425 7.47 6.01 -30.47
C GLN A 425 6.25 6.08 -31.39
N LYS A 426 5.09 6.52 -30.87
CA LYS A 426 3.86 6.68 -31.67
C LYS A 426 3.74 8.04 -32.37
N THR A 427 4.53 9.04 -32.00
CA THR A 427 4.41 10.43 -32.50
C THR A 427 5.77 11.10 -32.74
N SER A 428 5.84 12.02 -33.71
CA SER A 428 7.09 12.65 -34.19
C SER A 428 7.64 13.79 -33.32
N LYS A 429 6.82 14.40 -32.45
CA LYS A 429 7.09 15.70 -31.82
C LYS A 429 8.21 15.74 -30.76
N ASN A 430 8.86 14.62 -30.41
CA ASN A 430 9.90 14.60 -29.37
C ASN A 430 10.96 13.49 -29.56
N ARG A 431 11.48 13.33 -30.78
CA ARG A 431 12.39 12.24 -31.14
C ARG A 431 13.73 12.27 -30.38
N LYS A 432 14.30 13.46 -30.13
CA LYS A 432 15.59 13.63 -29.42
C LYS A 432 15.46 13.23 -27.94
N ARG A 433 14.51 13.82 -27.20
CA ARG A 433 14.19 13.44 -25.81
C ARG A 433 13.91 11.95 -25.66
N HIS A 434 13.08 11.38 -26.55
CA HIS A 434 12.76 9.95 -26.53
C HIS A 434 14.01 9.06 -26.69
N ARG A 435 14.93 9.41 -27.61
CA ARG A 435 16.20 8.68 -27.77
C ARG A 435 17.07 8.77 -26.52
N THR A 436 17.13 9.93 -25.87
CA THR A 436 17.89 10.11 -24.63
C THR A 436 17.31 9.27 -23.50
N LEU A 437 16.00 9.33 -23.25
CA LEU A 437 15.33 8.50 -22.25
C LEU A 437 15.57 7.00 -22.49
N LEU A 438 15.52 6.55 -23.75
CA LEU A 438 15.83 5.17 -24.11
C LEU A 438 17.29 4.80 -23.85
N ARG A 439 18.24 5.70 -24.07
CA ARG A 439 19.66 5.49 -23.76
C ARG A 439 19.86 5.30 -22.26
N VAL A 440 19.33 6.22 -21.45
CA VAL A 440 19.40 6.12 -19.98
C VAL A 440 18.78 4.82 -19.49
N ARG A 441 17.57 4.49 -19.99
CA ARG A 441 16.88 3.24 -19.68
C ARG A 441 17.70 1.99 -20.01
N ARG A 442 18.45 2.00 -21.12
CA ARG A 442 19.33 0.88 -21.53
C ARG A 442 20.54 0.73 -20.59
N GLY A 443 21.06 1.83 -20.07
CA GLY A 443 22.14 1.83 -19.07
C GLY A 443 21.69 1.33 -17.69
N LEU A 444 20.40 1.42 -17.36
CA LEU A 444 19.90 0.97 -16.06
C LEU A 444 19.82 -0.56 -15.93
N SER A 445 20.41 -1.07 -14.86
CA SER A 445 20.29 -2.45 -14.45
C SER A 445 18.82 -2.83 -14.17
N ARG A 446 18.51 -4.13 -14.20
CA ARG A 446 17.18 -4.62 -13.81
C ARG A 446 16.85 -4.29 -12.34
N LYS A 447 17.85 -4.27 -11.46
CA LYS A 447 17.69 -3.95 -10.03
C LYS A 447 17.33 -2.48 -9.84
N SER A 448 18.06 -1.58 -10.49
CA SER A 448 17.82 -0.13 -10.41
C SER A 448 16.44 0.25 -10.96
N ARG A 449 16.04 -0.32 -12.10
CA ARG A 449 14.69 -0.12 -12.65
C ARG A 449 13.58 -0.63 -11.74
N ARG A 450 13.83 -1.71 -10.99
CA ARG A 450 12.85 -2.23 -10.03
C ARG A 450 12.73 -1.29 -8.84
N TYR A 451 13.84 -0.78 -8.31
CA TYR A 451 13.85 0.19 -7.22
C TYR A 451 13.14 1.49 -7.59
N LEU A 452 13.43 2.08 -8.75
CA LEU A 452 12.77 3.33 -9.16
C LEU A 452 11.25 3.18 -9.31
N ARG A 453 10.75 1.97 -9.65
CA ARG A 453 9.31 1.68 -9.72
C ARG A 453 8.63 1.56 -8.37
N THR A 454 9.39 1.42 -7.28
CA THR A 454 8.85 1.35 -5.92
C THR A 454 8.84 2.71 -5.23
N LEU A 455 9.45 3.74 -5.82
CA LEU A 455 9.45 5.08 -5.26
C LEU A 455 8.04 5.70 -5.39
N PRO A 456 7.47 6.28 -4.32
CA PRO A 456 6.19 6.97 -4.35
C PRO A 456 6.31 8.34 -5.02
N GLU A 457 5.19 8.92 -5.47
CA GLU A 457 5.17 10.30 -5.99
C GLU A 457 5.28 11.35 -4.87
N THR A 458 4.75 11.03 -3.69
CA THR A 458 4.83 11.89 -2.50
C THR A 458 5.17 11.06 -1.26
N VAL A 459 5.78 11.70 -0.26
CA VAL A 459 5.95 11.12 1.09
C VAL A 459 5.50 12.15 2.10
N ARG A 460 4.66 11.73 3.05
CA ARG A 460 4.25 12.53 4.21
C ARG A 460 4.90 11.98 5.47
N LEU A 461 5.55 12.84 6.25
CA LEU A 461 6.20 12.49 7.52
C LEU A 461 6.13 13.66 8.49
N THR A 462 6.31 13.38 9.78
CA THR A 462 6.39 14.43 10.82
C THR A 462 7.80 14.50 11.36
N LEU A 463 8.43 15.66 11.23
CA LEU A 463 9.78 15.95 11.72
C LEU A 463 9.74 17.20 12.57
N PHE A 464 10.41 17.19 13.72
CA PHE A 464 10.52 18.38 14.59
C PHE A 464 9.15 18.96 15.01
N GLY A 465 8.13 18.10 15.13
CA GLY A 465 6.74 18.51 15.41
C GLY A 465 6.03 19.21 14.24
N LYS A 466 6.61 19.21 13.03
CA LYS A 466 6.06 19.79 11.81
C LYS A 466 5.76 18.71 10.77
N ARG A 467 4.61 18.81 10.12
CA ARG A 467 4.17 17.94 9.02
C ARG A 467 4.92 18.34 7.76
N LEU A 468 5.66 17.39 7.19
CA LEU A 468 6.45 17.58 5.97
C LEU A 468 5.83 16.78 4.82
N LEU A 469 5.62 17.45 3.69
CA LEU A 469 5.28 16.87 2.39
C LEU A 469 6.52 16.91 1.48
N LEU A 470 7.05 15.75 1.14
CA LEU A 470 8.10 15.59 0.14
C LEU A 470 7.45 15.23 -1.21
N THR A 471 7.73 16.01 -2.24
CA THR A 471 7.28 15.79 -3.62
C THR A 471 8.35 16.30 -4.59
N HIS A 472 8.33 15.86 -5.85
CA HIS A 472 9.26 16.40 -6.84
C HIS A 472 8.81 17.76 -7.37
N GLY A 473 7.55 17.84 -7.82
CA GLY A 473 6.92 19.05 -8.32
C GLY A 473 6.10 19.75 -7.24
N GLY A 474 4.79 19.88 -7.47
CA GLY A 474 3.84 20.40 -6.48
C GLY A 474 3.00 19.31 -5.81
N PRO A 475 2.19 19.67 -4.81
CA PRO A 475 1.31 18.75 -4.07
C PRO A 475 0.37 17.94 -4.97
N SER A 476 -0.18 18.58 -6.02
CA SER A 476 -1.20 17.99 -6.90
C SER A 476 -0.63 17.44 -8.22
N SER A 477 0.62 17.77 -8.56
CA SER A 477 1.25 17.30 -9.79
C SER A 477 2.78 17.32 -9.72
N ILE A 478 3.39 16.19 -10.07
CA ILE A 478 4.85 15.99 -10.13
C ILE A 478 5.58 16.88 -11.16
N THR A 479 4.86 17.43 -12.14
CA THR A 479 5.43 18.36 -13.13
C THR A 479 5.11 19.81 -12.79
N ASP A 480 4.47 20.05 -11.65
CA ASP A 480 4.15 21.40 -11.24
C ASP A 480 5.40 22.15 -10.78
N ASN A 481 5.66 23.28 -11.41
CA ASN A 481 6.85 24.07 -11.14
C ASN A 481 6.54 25.14 -10.09
N ILE A 482 6.98 24.88 -8.86
CA ILE A 482 6.98 25.84 -7.77
C ILE A 482 8.33 26.56 -7.79
N SER A 483 8.28 27.85 -8.10
CA SER A 483 9.45 28.73 -8.12
C SER A 483 9.21 29.90 -7.18
N GLU A 484 10.28 30.54 -6.71
CA GLU A 484 10.22 31.77 -5.90
C GLU A 484 9.37 32.88 -6.55
N ARG A 485 9.30 32.91 -7.89
CA ARG A 485 8.46 33.86 -8.65
C ARG A 485 7.00 33.44 -8.78
N ALA A 486 6.57 32.35 -8.15
CA ALA A 486 5.17 32.01 -8.06
C ALA A 486 4.45 33.16 -7.35
N LEU A 487 3.36 33.65 -7.95
CA LEU A 487 2.52 34.69 -7.35
C LEU A 487 2.11 34.24 -5.94
N ASP A 488 2.23 35.11 -4.93
CA ASP A 488 1.89 34.80 -3.53
C ASP A 488 0.54 34.09 -3.41
N GLN A 489 -0.46 34.50 -4.19
CA GLN A 489 -1.79 33.86 -4.25
C GLN A 489 -1.75 32.36 -4.56
N ARG A 490 -0.84 31.94 -5.45
CA ARG A 490 -0.67 30.51 -5.79
C ARG A 490 -0.05 29.74 -4.64
N LEU A 491 0.96 30.29 -3.97
CA LEU A 491 1.56 29.65 -2.79
C LEU A 491 0.55 29.55 -1.65
N LYS A 492 -0.30 30.56 -1.44
CA LYS A 492 -1.41 30.51 -0.47
C LYS A 492 -2.40 29.40 -0.76
N HIS A 493 -2.79 29.24 -2.02
CA HIS A 493 -3.69 28.14 -2.41
C HIS A 493 -3.04 26.77 -2.15
N LEU A 494 -1.77 26.60 -2.52
CA LEU A 494 -1.04 25.37 -2.26
C LEU A 494 -0.85 25.10 -0.75
N ALA A 495 -0.62 26.13 0.06
CA ALA A 495 -0.51 26.02 1.51
C ALA A 495 -1.82 25.52 2.13
N ALA A 496 -2.97 26.01 1.64
CA ALA A 496 -4.29 25.58 2.10
C ALA A 496 -4.62 24.12 1.74
N GLU A 497 -4.16 23.64 0.58
CA GLU A 497 -4.44 22.27 0.11
C GLU A 497 -3.44 21.21 0.61
N ALA A 498 -2.21 21.61 0.92
CA ALA A 498 -1.14 20.64 1.18
C ALA A 498 -1.28 19.89 2.50
N GLU A 499 -2.03 20.42 3.48
CA GLU A 499 -2.15 19.88 4.83
C GLU A 499 -0.76 19.60 5.46
N ALA A 500 0.19 20.50 5.23
CA ALA A 500 1.58 20.37 5.64
C ALA A 500 2.12 21.71 6.12
N ASP A 501 3.10 21.67 7.03
CA ASP A 501 3.78 22.85 7.57
C ASP A 501 5.09 23.11 6.79
N ILE A 502 5.60 22.10 6.09
CA ILE A 502 6.79 22.17 5.22
C ILE A 502 6.51 21.39 3.94
N ILE A 503 6.71 22.02 2.77
CA ILE A 503 6.60 21.41 1.45
C ILE A 503 7.98 21.44 0.80
N VAL A 504 8.56 20.27 0.57
CA VAL A 504 9.88 20.11 -0.05
C VAL A 504 9.74 19.67 -1.50
N THR A 505 10.43 20.37 -2.39
CA THR A 505 10.37 20.23 -3.86
C THR A 505 11.76 20.20 -4.49
N GLY A 506 11.85 19.67 -5.71
CA GLY A 506 13.03 19.76 -6.59
C GLY A 506 12.63 20.50 -7.86
N HIS A 507 12.76 19.88 -9.02
CA HIS A 507 12.19 20.27 -10.32
C HIS A 507 12.71 21.58 -10.93
N SER A 508 12.58 22.72 -10.23
CA SER A 508 13.12 24.02 -10.67
C SER A 508 14.65 24.04 -10.67
N ARG A 509 15.28 23.18 -9.86
CA ARG A 509 16.74 23.10 -9.61
C ARG A 509 17.35 24.37 -9.04
N ARG A 510 16.53 25.29 -8.52
CA ARG A 510 16.95 26.55 -7.95
C ARG A 510 16.67 26.57 -6.45
N PRO A 511 17.70 26.73 -5.60
CA PRO A 511 17.50 26.76 -4.16
C PRO A 511 16.63 27.96 -3.77
N PHE A 512 15.58 27.71 -3.00
CA PHE A 512 14.85 28.76 -2.29
C PHE A 512 14.15 28.17 -1.06
N ALA A 513 13.90 29.02 -0.06
CA ALA A 513 13.06 28.71 1.09
C ALA A 513 12.25 29.96 1.44
N THR A 514 10.94 29.84 1.50
CA THR A 514 10.04 30.95 1.87
C THR A 514 8.86 30.44 2.69
N GLU A 515 8.37 31.27 3.61
CA GLU A 515 7.20 30.96 4.42
C GLU A 515 6.00 31.77 3.93
N VAL A 516 4.88 31.09 3.65
CA VAL A 516 3.62 31.71 3.22
C VAL A 516 2.49 31.10 4.04
N ASP A 517 1.72 31.96 4.71
CA ASP A 517 0.57 31.58 5.57
C ASP A 517 0.91 30.44 6.57
N GLY A 518 2.13 30.48 7.15
CA GLY A 518 2.59 29.50 8.13
C GLY A 518 3.17 28.20 7.55
N VAL A 519 3.28 28.10 6.21
CA VAL A 519 3.80 26.94 5.50
C VAL A 519 5.13 27.27 4.82
N TRP A 520 6.15 26.46 5.09
CA TRP A 520 7.47 26.58 4.44
C TRP A 520 7.50 25.89 3.09
N PHE A 521 7.76 26.64 2.03
CA PHE A 521 8.05 26.11 0.70
C PHE A 521 9.56 26.06 0.51
N VAL A 522 10.09 24.86 0.31
CA VAL A 522 11.53 24.60 0.19
C VAL A 522 11.80 23.92 -1.14
N ASN A 523 12.70 24.50 -1.92
CA ASN A 523 13.30 23.84 -3.06
C ASN A 523 14.74 23.44 -2.73
N THR A 524 15.09 22.18 -2.94
CA THR A 524 16.40 21.65 -2.53
C THR A 524 17.57 22.23 -3.34
N GLY A 525 17.30 22.90 -4.47
CA GLY A 525 18.30 23.13 -5.49
C GLY A 525 18.60 21.82 -6.23
N SER A 526 19.84 21.60 -6.65
CA SER A 526 20.24 20.35 -7.30
C SER A 526 21.56 19.82 -6.79
N ALA A 527 21.54 18.55 -6.37
CA ALA A 527 22.71 17.83 -5.88
C ALA A 527 23.61 17.31 -7.02
N GLY A 528 23.25 17.48 -8.29
CA GLY A 528 24.01 16.94 -9.41
C GLY A 528 24.12 17.83 -10.64
N LYS A 529 23.20 18.78 -10.82
CA LYS A 529 23.24 19.81 -11.88
C LYS A 529 22.44 21.06 -11.46
N PRO A 530 23.06 21.98 -10.70
CA PRO A 530 22.44 23.25 -10.31
C PRO A 530 21.87 24.04 -11.50
N GLY A 531 20.72 24.68 -11.29
CA GLY A 531 20.01 25.49 -12.29
C GLY A 531 20.18 27.00 -12.10
N ASP A 532 21.08 27.41 -11.21
CA ASP A 532 21.32 28.78 -10.74
C ASP A 532 22.65 29.38 -11.25
N GLY A 533 23.48 28.58 -11.93
CA GLY A 533 24.76 29.00 -12.48
C GLY A 533 25.96 28.74 -11.58
N ASP A 534 25.75 28.18 -10.37
CA ASP A 534 26.83 27.63 -9.54
C ASP A 534 27.17 26.21 -10.05
N SER A 535 28.46 25.86 -10.14
CA SER A 535 28.89 24.52 -10.55
C SER A 535 28.90 23.52 -9.39
N ARG A 536 28.87 24.01 -8.15
CA ARG A 536 28.89 23.19 -6.93
C ARG A 536 27.56 22.49 -6.72
N ALA A 537 27.59 21.26 -6.23
CA ALA A 537 26.38 20.52 -5.85
C ALA A 537 25.65 21.25 -4.71
N GLY A 538 24.33 21.35 -4.77
CA GLY A 538 23.53 22.03 -3.74
C GLY A 538 22.59 21.08 -3.01
N TYR A 539 22.37 21.35 -1.73
CA TYR A 539 21.30 20.74 -0.94
C TYR A 539 20.79 21.71 0.12
N ALA A 540 19.68 21.41 0.79
CA ALA A 540 19.19 22.19 1.94
C ALA A 540 19.34 21.41 3.24
N LEU A 541 19.71 22.08 4.33
CA LEU A 541 19.85 21.52 5.66
C LEU A 541 18.77 22.11 6.58
N LEU A 542 17.92 21.24 7.11
CA LEU A 542 16.87 21.57 8.07
C LEU A 542 17.35 21.28 9.49
N ARG A 543 17.29 22.27 10.39
CA ARG A 543 17.70 22.14 11.80
C ARG A 543 16.55 22.45 12.77
N GLN A 544 16.53 21.76 13.90
CA GLN A 544 15.64 22.04 15.02
C GLN A 544 16.44 22.77 16.10
N ASP A 545 16.07 24.02 16.40
CA ASP A 545 16.63 24.91 17.43
C ASP A 545 17.85 25.79 17.05
N PRO A 546 17.62 27.03 16.57
CA PRO A 546 16.35 27.54 16.06
C PRO A 546 15.93 26.78 14.79
N PHE A 547 14.64 26.77 14.48
CA PHE A 547 14.18 26.21 13.22
C PHE A 547 14.78 27.01 12.05
N ALA A 548 15.62 26.36 11.24
CA ALA A 548 16.32 27.01 10.15
C ALA A 548 16.44 26.06 8.94
N ILE A 549 16.37 26.66 7.75
CA ILE A 549 16.60 26.00 6.47
C ILE A 549 17.76 26.74 5.79
N GLU A 550 18.87 26.04 5.56
CA GLU A 550 20.08 26.61 4.96
C GLU A 550 20.44 25.85 3.69
N HIS A 551 20.64 26.57 2.57
CA HIS A 551 21.17 25.97 1.35
C HIS A 551 22.69 25.92 1.38
N ILE A 552 23.24 24.73 1.19
CA ILE A 552 24.68 24.46 1.31
C ILE A 552 25.23 24.08 -0.07
N PRO A 553 26.16 24.87 -0.63
CA PRO A 553 26.90 24.49 -1.81
C PRO A 553 28.12 23.63 -1.44
N VAL A 554 28.35 22.56 -2.19
CA VAL A 554 29.37 21.54 -1.95
C VAL A 554 30.23 21.38 -3.21
N ALA A 555 31.52 21.69 -3.07
CA ALA A 555 32.51 21.39 -4.10
C ALA A 555 32.72 19.88 -4.20
N TYR A 556 32.89 19.38 -5.43
CA TYR A 556 33.21 17.98 -5.70
C TYR A 556 34.11 17.90 -6.92
N ASP A 557 34.91 16.83 -6.99
CA ASP A 557 35.78 16.62 -8.14
C ASP A 557 34.92 16.23 -9.35
N GLU A 558 34.83 17.14 -10.32
CA GLU A 558 34.19 16.89 -11.61
C GLU A 558 34.98 15.81 -12.35
N ALA A 559 34.60 14.54 -12.20
CA ALA A 559 34.90 13.59 -13.27
C ALA A 559 34.21 14.13 -14.55
N PRO A 560 34.86 14.14 -15.72
CA PRO A 560 34.25 14.61 -16.96
C PRO A 560 33.08 13.68 -17.33
N GLN A 561 31.90 13.98 -16.81
CA GLN A 561 30.66 13.32 -17.22
C GLN A 561 30.11 14.13 -18.38
N GLU A 562 30.31 13.65 -19.60
CA GLU A 562 29.60 14.20 -20.76
C GLU A 562 28.09 14.11 -20.51
N MET A 563 27.48 15.22 -20.13
CA MET A 563 26.03 15.32 -19.94
C MET A 563 25.36 15.25 -21.30
N HIS A 564 25.04 14.04 -21.75
CA HIS A 564 24.59 13.83 -23.12
C HIS A 564 23.17 14.37 -23.36
N GLY A 565 23.06 15.52 -24.03
CA GLY A 565 21.90 15.88 -24.84
C GLY A 565 20.78 16.67 -24.15
N GLU A 566 21.11 17.62 -23.28
CA GLU A 566 20.12 18.50 -22.62
C GLU A 566 19.81 19.81 -23.37
N GLU A 567 20.66 20.24 -24.32
CA GLU A 567 20.63 21.61 -24.90
C GLU A 567 19.33 22.06 -25.60
N ASP A 568 18.34 21.18 -25.86
CA ASP A 568 17.12 21.55 -26.60
C ASP A 568 15.81 21.07 -25.93
N CYS A 569 15.75 20.99 -24.61
CA CYS A 569 14.57 20.45 -23.90
C CYS A 569 14.03 21.35 -22.78
N GLU A 570 14.22 22.66 -22.86
CA GLU A 570 13.29 23.56 -22.15
C GLU A 570 11.91 23.48 -22.85
N PRO A 571 10.80 23.31 -22.11
CA PRO A 571 9.51 23.74 -22.65
C PRO A 571 9.61 25.24 -22.86
N ASP A 572 9.30 25.73 -24.07
CA ASP A 572 9.30 27.15 -24.42
C ASP A 572 8.95 28.01 -23.20
N ALA A 573 9.97 28.67 -22.64
CA ALA A 573 9.74 29.78 -21.73
C ALA A 573 8.76 30.70 -22.45
N ILE A 574 7.62 30.96 -21.81
CA ILE A 574 6.57 31.84 -22.31
C ILE A 574 7.25 33.11 -22.82
N LYS A 575 7.41 33.22 -24.15
CA LYS A 575 7.83 34.46 -24.80
C LYS A 575 6.75 35.45 -24.45
N GLY A 576 7.10 36.42 -23.60
CA GLY A 576 6.21 37.45 -23.11
C GLY A 576 5.34 37.97 -24.24
N HIS A 577 4.08 37.55 -24.26
CA HIS A 577 3.08 38.26 -25.01
C HIS A 577 2.86 39.55 -24.23
N LYS A 578 3.29 40.67 -24.82
CA LYS A 578 2.77 41.98 -24.46
C LYS A 578 1.25 41.84 -24.49
N ILE A 579 0.62 41.83 -23.33
CA ILE A 579 -0.80 42.07 -23.20
C ILE A 579 -0.98 43.54 -23.59
N THR A 580 -1.32 43.79 -24.85
CA THR A 580 -1.98 45.04 -25.22
C THR A 580 -3.41 44.94 -24.70
N GLU A 581 -3.75 45.79 -23.74
CA GLU A 581 -5.11 45.96 -23.24
C GLU A 581 -6.07 46.25 -24.41
N PRO A 582 -7.29 45.67 -24.44
CA PRO A 582 -8.29 46.04 -25.43
C PRO A 582 -8.90 47.39 -25.05
N THR A 583 -8.87 48.35 -25.96
CA THR A 583 -9.53 49.65 -25.85
C THR A 583 -11.05 49.46 -25.76
N ALA A 584 -11.72 50.34 -24.99
CA ALA A 584 -13.13 50.32 -24.60
C ALA A 584 -14.20 50.36 -25.74
N GLN A 585 -13.83 50.14 -26.99
CA GLN A 585 -14.75 50.09 -28.15
C GLN A 585 -15.12 48.67 -28.61
N GLN A 586 -14.60 47.61 -27.96
CA GLN A 586 -14.91 46.21 -28.32
C GLN A 586 -15.95 45.52 -27.43
N ILE A 587 -16.46 46.19 -26.39
CA ILE A 587 -17.42 45.60 -25.44
C ILE A 587 -18.87 45.71 -25.95
N ASP A 588 -19.16 46.59 -26.91
CA ASP A 588 -20.54 46.91 -27.32
C ASP A 588 -21.12 46.06 -28.47
N ARG A 589 -20.35 45.10 -29.01
CA ARG A 589 -20.81 44.24 -30.13
C ARG A 589 -21.15 42.79 -29.74
N THR A 590 -20.89 42.41 -28.49
CA THR A 590 -21.15 41.04 -28.00
C THR A 590 -22.50 40.88 -27.32
N THR A 591 -23.19 41.98 -27.01
CA THR A 591 -24.47 41.97 -26.27
C THR A 591 -25.69 41.87 -27.19
N GLU A 592 -25.59 42.26 -28.46
CA GLU A 592 -26.70 42.15 -29.44
C GLU A 592 -26.80 40.77 -30.12
N ALA A 593 -25.77 39.92 -30.02
CA ALA A 593 -25.76 38.59 -30.65
C ALA A 593 -26.33 37.45 -29.78
N GLN A 594 -26.71 37.72 -28.53
CA GLN A 594 -27.25 36.70 -27.60
C GLN A 594 -28.78 36.77 -27.41
N GLN A 595 -29.47 37.75 -27.99
CA GLN A 595 -30.94 37.84 -27.93
C GLN A 595 -31.68 37.28 -29.16
N SER A 596 -30.96 36.83 -30.20
CA SER A 596 -31.58 36.31 -31.44
C SER A 596 -31.68 34.78 -31.55
N ASN A 597 -31.27 34.01 -30.52
CA ASN A 597 -31.21 32.54 -30.59
C ASN A 597 -32.20 31.79 -29.67
N VAL A 598 -33.22 32.47 -29.14
CA VAL A 598 -34.26 31.85 -28.26
C VAL A 598 -35.63 31.71 -28.95
N GLU A 599 -35.81 32.15 -30.21
CA GLU A 599 -37.11 32.09 -30.92
C GLU A 599 -37.22 31.05 -32.06
N GLN A 600 -36.30 30.10 -32.18
CA GLN A 600 -36.44 29.00 -33.15
C GLN A 600 -36.15 27.63 -32.53
N HIS A 601 -37.04 27.19 -31.63
CA HIS A 601 -37.55 25.82 -31.57
C HIS A 601 -38.73 25.77 -30.58
N LYS A 602 -39.92 26.08 -31.12
CA LYS A 602 -41.15 25.39 -30.74
C LYS A 602 -41.20 24.04 -31.43
#